data_AF-A0A959I7N7-F1
#
_entry.id   AF-A0A959I7N7-F1
#
_cell.length_a   1.000
_cell.length_b   1.000
_cell.length_c   1.000
_cell.angle_alpha   90.00
_cell.angle_beta   90.00
_cell.angle_gamma   90.00
#
_symmetry.space_group_name_H-M   'P 1'
#
loop_
_entity.id
_entity.type
_entity.pdbx_description
1 polymer ?
#
loop_
_entity_poly.entity_id
_entity_poly.type
_entity_poly.pdbx_seq_one_letter_code
_entity_poly.pdbx_strand_id
1 'polypeptide(L)'
;GVSYVKGSGYCQDWPVTHFSPCEDTNPATAFYGDLTVVDRVELKGSFATTMEVWPGTHNPNAPLDEFDASKVTSLDIGGKFTINPNGKIIYALSGEFSNFIAGAAGSPWERQNQIVVGLSGLVNHSSRLFLEFFRAGGYVPLNFLSGGNFEDPGMTHSDHDSNTIGLVVGGILTL
;
A
#
# COMPACT_ATOMS: atom_id res chain seq x y z
N GLY A 1 2.91 -13.38 13.45
CA GLY A 1 2.79 -14.48 12.49
C GLY A 1 3.73 -14.28 11.32
N VAL A 2 3.88 -15.31 10.49
CA VAL A 2 4.64 -15.28 9.23
C VAL A 2 3.80 -15.95 8.15
N SER A 3 3.76 -15.37 6.96
CA SER A 3 3.09 -15.91 5.78
C SER A 3 4.05 -15.98 4.61
N TYR A 4 3.85 -16.98 3.75
CA TYR A 4 4.61 -17.19 2.52
C TYR A 4 3.65 -17.42 1.35
N VAL A 5 3.96 -16.82 0.21
CA VAL A 5 3.29 -17.10 -1.06
C VAL A 5 4.34 -17.48 -2.11
N LYS A 6 4.12 -18.60 -2.80
CA LYS A 6 5.08 -19.10 -3.81
C LYS A 6 5.13 -18.21 -5.06
N GLY A 7 3.99 -17.70 -5.51
CA GLY A 7 3.90 -16.78 -6.65
C GLY A 7 3.19 -15.50 -6.22
N SER A 8 3.95 -14.44 -6.00
CA SER A 8 3.37 -13.11 -5.81
C SER A 8 2.98 -12.48 -7.15
N GLY A 9 2.26 -11.36 -7.14
CA GLY A 9 1.99 -10.59 -8.37
C GLY A 9 3.20 -9.78 -8.87
N TYR A 10 4.30 -9.74 -8.13
CA TYR A 10 5.49 -8.92 -8.41
C TYR A 10 6.57 -9.74 -9.11
N CYS A 11 6.25 -10.28 -10.29
CA CYS A 11 7.13 -11.20 -11.04
C CYS A 11 7.24 -10.91 -12.54
N GLN A 12 6.42 -10.02 -13.10
CA GLN A 12 6.44 -9.73 -14.53
C GLN A 12 7.75 -9.05 -14.97
N ASP A 13 8.16 -9.29 -16.21
CA ASP A 13 9.20 -8.50 -16.87
C ASP A 13 8.68 -7.12 -17.30
N TRP A 14 9.59 -6.29 -17.81
CA TRP A 14 9.23 -5.02 -18.43
C TRP A 14 8.71 -5.23 -19.87
N PRO A 15 7.67 -4.49 -20.31
CA PRO A 15 6.85 -3.60 -19.51
C PRO A 15 5.82 -4.37 -18.67
N VAL A 16 5.62 -3.92 -17.43
CA VAL A 16 4.57 -4.43 -16.55
C VAL A 16 3.22 -4.04 -17.15
N THR A 17 2.34 -5.02 -17.32
CA THR A 17 1.03 -4.83 -17.95
C THR A 17 -0.06 -5.58 -17.19
N HIS A 18 -1.27 -5.01 -17.20
CA HIS A 18 -2.40 -5.60 -16.51
C HIS A 18 -2.77 -6.96 -17.12
N PHE A 19 -3.05 -7.96 -16.28
CA PHE A 19 -3.39 -9.35 -16.65
C PHE A 19 -2.32 -10.17 -17.37
N SER A 20 -1.11 -9.64 -17.54
CA SER A 20 -0.01 -10.46 -18.08
C SER A 20 0.41 -11.52 -17.06
N PRO A 21 0.54 -12.80 -17.46
CA PRO A 21 1.07 -13.83 -16.58
C PRO A 21 2.55 -13.57 -16.32
N CYS A 22 3.07 -14.09 -15.22
CA CYS A 22 4.51 -14.16 -15.00
C CYS A 22 5.09 -15.42 -15.65
N GLU A 23 6.23 -15.29 -16.32
CA GLU A 23 6.97 -16.44 -16.85
C GLU A 23 7.60 -17.25 -15.70
N ASP A 24 8.20 -16.54 -14.74
CA ASP A 24 8.81 -17.10 -13.54
C ASP A 24 8.09 -16.68 -12.25
N THR A 25 8.27 -17.48 -11.19
CA THR A 25 7.71 -17.15 -9.87
C THR A 25 8.63 -16.23 -9.09
N ASN A 26 8.09 -15.15 -8.53
CA ASN A 26 8.74 -14.39 -7.46
C ASN A 26 7.99 -14.61 -6.14
N PRO A 27 8.49 -15.46 -5.23
CA PRO A 27 7.85 -15.67 -3.93
C PRO A 27 7.83 -14.40 -3.09
N ALA A 28 6.93 -14.32 -2.12
CA ALA A 28 6.93 -13.23 -1.15
C ALA A 28 6.67 -13.75 0.27
N THR A 29 7.25 -13.06 1.25
CA THR A 29 7.07 -13.37 2.68
C THR A 29 6.55 -12.14 3.40
N ALA A 30 5.68 -12.33 4.38
CA ALA A 30 5.19 -11.28 5.26
C ALA A 30 5.35 -11.66 6.74
N PHE A 31 5.76 -10.71 7.56
CA PHE A 31 5.79 -10.76 9.01
C PHE A 31 4.74 -9.80 9.53
N TYR A 32 3.94 -10.21 10.50
CA TYR A 32 2.84 -9.38 11.00
C TYR A 32 2.52 -9.68 12.44
N GLY A 33 1.91 -8.72 13.12
CA GLY A 33 1.40 -8.89 14.47
C GLY A 33 0.28 -7.92 14.75
N ASP A 34 -0.63 -8.37 15.60
CA ASP A 34 -1.70 -7.60 16.19
C ASP A 34 -1.63 -7.70 17.71
N LEU A 35 -2.06 -6.65 18.39
CA LEU A 35 -2.14 -6.60 19.84
C LEU A 35 -3.37 -5.82 20.27
N THR A 36 -4.20 -6.45 21.10
CA THR A 36 -5.31 -5.78 21.77
C THR A 36 -4.98 -5.54 23.24
N VAL A 37 -5.12 -4.29 23.70
CA VAL A 37 -4.85 -3.88 25.08
C VAL A 37 -6.14 -3.31 25.69
N VAL A 38 -6.57 -3.92 26.80
CA VAL A 38 -7.76 -3.52 27.59
C VAL A 38 -9.04 -3.36 26.75
N ASP A 39 -9.21 -4.18 25.70
CA ASP A 39 -10.36 -4.16 24.77
C ASP A 39 -10.69 -2.78 24.17
N ARG A 40 -9.71 -1.88 24.17
CA ARG A 40 -9.87 -0.49 23.72
C ARG A 40 -8.79 -0.05 22.76
N VAL A 41 -7.59 -0.58 22.89
CA VAL A 41 -6.48 -0.25 22.00
C VAL A 41 -6.19 -1.47 21.15
N GLU A 42 -6.26 -1.32 19.84
CA GLU A 42 -5.79 -2.31 18.88
C GLU A 42 -4.57 -1.72 18.18
N LEU A 43 -3.48 -2.47 18.12
CA LEU A 43 -2.27 -2.13 17.40
C LEU A 43 -2.02 -3.20 16.34
N LYS A 44 -1.51 -2.81 15.18
CA LYS A 44 -1.06 -3.72 14.14
C LYS A 44 0.27 -3.26 13.56
N GLY A 45 1.03 -4.23 13.05
CA GLY A 45 2.18 -3.98 12.22
C GLY A 45 2.40 -5.12 11.26
N SER A 46 2.84 -4.82 10.04
CA SER A 46 3.27 -5.81 9.07
C SER A 46 4.41 -5.30 8.18
N PHE A 47 5.26 -6.23 7.77
CA PHE A 47 6.30 -6.01 6.77
C PHE A 47 6.27 -7.16 5.77
N ALA A 48 6.20 -6.86 4.48
CA ALA A 48 6.22 -7.83 3.39
C ALA A 48 7.33 -7.50 2.40
N THR A 49 7.91 -8.55 1.79
CA THR A 49 8.93 -8.39 0.76
C THR A 49 8.89 -9.54 -0.25
N THR A 50 9.22 -9.24 -1.49
CA THR A 50 9.54 -10.27 -2.49
C THR A 50 10.85 -10.97 -2.12
N MET A 51 10.93 -12.27 -2.39
CA MET A 51 12.12 -13.05 -2.10
C MET A 51 13.18 -12.88 -3.19
N GLU A 52 12.75 -12.64 -4.43
CA GLU A 52 13.61 -12.36 -5.57
C GLU A 52 13.41 -10.92 -6.07
N VAL A 53 14.38 -10.45 -6.87
CA VAL A 53 14.28 -9.19 -7.61
C VAL A 53 13.12 -9.28 -8.61
N TRP A 54 12.32 -8.21 -8.71
CA TRP A 54 11.25 -8.12 -9.69
C TRP A 54 11.76 -7.44 -10.97
N PRO A 55 11.91 -8.15 -12.10
CA PRO A 55 12.54 -7.58 -13.31
C PRO A 55 11.79 -6.37 -13.88
N GLY A 56 10.45 -6.37 -13.79
CA GLY A 56 9.60 -5.26 -14.24
C GLY A 56 9.85 -3.93 -13.53
N THR A 57 10.65 -3.89 -12.47
CA THR A 57 11.11 -2.64 -11.84
C THR A 57 12.25 -1.94 -12.59
N HIS A 58 12.83 -2.57 -13.61
CA HIS A 58 13.82 -1.98 -14.51
C HIS A 58 13.17 -1.57 -15.83
N ASN A 59 13.48 -0.38 -16.33
CA ASN A 59 13.15 0.04 -17.69
C ASN A 59 14.43 0.07 -18.52
N PRO A 60 14.55 -0.69 -19.62
CA PRO A 60 15.79 -0.76 -20.40
C PRO A 60 15.99 0.42 -21.36
N ASN A 61 15.16 1.46 -21.31
CA ASN A 61 15.21 2.60 -22.24
C ASN A 61 15.65 3.88 -21.54
N ALA A 62 16.57 4.61 -22.17
CA ALA A 62 17.01 5.92 -21.69
C ALA A 62 15.85 6.93 -21.59
N PRO A 63 15.84 7.81 -20.57
CA PRO A 63 16.85 7.98 -19.52
C PRO A 63 16.66 7.05 -18.29
N LEU A 64 15.70 6.13 -18.33
CA LEU A 64 15.32 5.31 -17.18
C LEU A 64 16.13 4.01 -17.03
N ASP A 65 17.03 3.75 -17.97
CA ASP A 65 17.92 2.57 -18.03
C ASP A 65 19.03 2.57 -16.98
N GLU A 66 19.22 3.68 -16.26
CA GLU A 66 20.16 3.78 -15.15
C GLU A 66 19.71 3.05 -13.87
N PHE A 67 18.42 2.70 -13.75
CA PHE A 67 17.85 2.12 -12.54
C PHE A 67 17.78 0.60 -12.59
N ASP A 68 18.57 -0.09 -11.78
CA ASP A 68 18.54 -1.55 -11.66
C ASP A 68 17.19 -2.09 -11.17
N ALA A 69 16.87 -3.33 -11.57
CA ALA A 69 15.74 -4.04 -11.00
C ALA A 69 15.95 -4.27 -9.49
N SER A 70 14.86 -4.22 -8.72
CA SER A 70 14.89 -4.27 -7.26
C SER A 70 13.83 -5.21 -6.69
N LYS A 71 13.96 -5.51 -5.39
CA LYS A 71 12.91 -6.18 -4.62
C LYS A 71 11.84 -5.16 -4.23
N VAL A 72 10.61 -5.65 -4.08
CA VAL A 72 9.50 -4.83 -3.57
C VAL A 72 9.35 -5.07 -2.08
N THR A 73 9.05 -4.01 -1.33
CA THR A 73 8.72 -4.10 0.10
C THR A 73 7.50 -3.28 0.44
N SER A 74 6.79 -3.71 1.47
CA SER A 74 5.69 -2.95 2.07
C SER A 74 5.80 -3.01 3.60
N LEU A 75 5.68 -1.85 4.24
CA LEU A 75 5.55 -1.68 5.68
C LEU A 75 4.18 -1.07 5.95
N ASP A 76 3.51 -1.56 6.99
CA ASP A 76 2.26 -1.03 7.50
C ASP A 76 2.30 -1.07 9.03
N ILE A 77 1.97 0.04 9.68
CA ILE A 77 1.88 0.16 11.13
C ILE A 77 0.67 1.03 11.45
N GLY A 78 -0.19 0.56 12.34
CA GLY A 78 -1.37 1.32 12.70
C GLY A 78 -1.93 0.96 14.06
N GLY A 79 -2.90 1.75 14.47
CA GLY A 79 -3.62 1.53 15.70
C GLY A 79 -5.00 2.14 15.69
N LYS A 80 -5.84 1.66 16.60
CA LYS A 80 -7.20 2.11 16.81
C LYS A 80 -7.47 2.21 18.31
N PHE A 81 -8.14 3.29 18.71
CA PHE A 81 -8.61 3.49 20.07
C PHE A 81 -10.13 3.60 20.10
N THR A 82 -10.77 2.69 20.82
CA THR A 82 -12.22 2.60 20.99
C THR A 82 -12.66 3.35 22.25
N ILE A 83 -13.62 4.25 22.07
CA ILE A 83 -14.22 5.09 23.10
C ILE A 83 -15.68 4.68 23.26
N ASN A 84 -16.15 4.61 24.51
CA ASN A 84 -17.53 4.27 24.85
C ASN A 84 -18.00 2.90 24.28
N PRO A 85 -17.25 1.80 24.50
CA PRO A 85 -17.53 0.50 23.86
C PRO A 85 -18.89 -0.12 24.21
N ASN A 86 -19.52 0.33 25.31
CA ASN A 86 -20.82 -0.16 25.77
C ASN A 86 -21.95 0.87 25.60
N GLY A 87 -21.67 1.98 24.91
CA GLY A 87 -22.66 3.04 24.72
C GLY A 87 -23.50 2.85 23.45
N LYS A 88 -24.57 3.65 23.34
CA LYS A 88 -25.40 3.71 22.13
C LYS A 88 -24.63 4.15 20.89
N ILE A 89 -23.54 4.88 21.07
CA ILE A 89 -22.59 5.22 20.01
C ILE A 89 -21.20 4.86 20.50
N ILE A 90 -20.56 3.94 19.77
CA ILE A 90 -19.16 3.56 19.98
C ILE A 90 -18.33 4.38 19.02
N TYR A 91 -17.37 5.14 19.54
CA TYR A 91 -16.44 5.91 18.70
C TYR A 91 -15.13 5.15 18.55
N ALA A 92 -14.48 5.30 17.40
CA ALA A 92 -13.10 4.85 17.22
C ALA A 92 -12.26 5.92 16.55
N LEU A 93 -11.09 6.18 17.13
CA LEU A 93 -10.02 6.95 16.51
C LEU A 93 -9.01 5.97 15.93
N SER A 94 -8.54 6.18 14.71
CA SER A 94 -7.52 5.34 14.08
C SER A 94 -6.41 6.17 13.45
N GLY A 95 -5.23 5.57 13.36
CA GLY A 95 -4.09 6.11 12.66
C GLY A 95 -3.29 4.99 12.02
N GLU A 96 -2.84 5.19 10.79
CA GLU A 96 -2.02 4.22 10.06
C GLU A 96 -0.95 4.95 9.26
N PHE A 97 0.25 4.36 9.23
CA PHE A 97 1.30 4.70 8.30
C PHE A 97 1.64 3.46 7.47
N SER A 98 1.76 3.64 6.17
CA SER A 98 2.30 2.63 5.28
C SER A 98 3.36 3.20 4.34
N ASN A 99 4.33 2.36 4.00
CA ASN A 99 5.40 2.64 3.06
C ASN A 99 5.49 1.47 2.09
N PHE A 100 5.47 1.77 0.80
CA PHE A 100 5.67 0.82 -0.28
C PHE A 100 6.91 1.26 -1.06
N ILE A 101 7.91 0.39 -1.15
CA ILE A 101 9.11 0.62 -1.97
C ILE A 101 9.04 -0.35 -3.14
N ALA A 102 8.98 0.20 -4.35
CA ALA A 102 8.67 -0.56 -5.55
C ALA A 102 9.79 -0.54 -6.60
N GLY A 103 10.82 0.28 -6.42
CA GLY A 103 11.89 0.47 -7.39
C GLY A 103 13.22 0.82 -6.74
N ALA A 104 14.25 0.94 -7.58
CA ALA A 104 15.56 1.43 -7.15
C ALA A 104 15.46 2.86 -6.59
N ALA A 105 16.38 3.20 -5.68
CA ALA A 105 16.47 4.53 -5.12
C ALA A 105 16.68 5.58 -6.22
N GLY A 106 15.94 6.68 -6.15
CA GLY A 106 15.98 7.75 -7.15
C GLY A 106 15.10 7.52 -8.38
N SER A 107 14.58 6.31 -8.60
CA SER A 107 13.65 6.06 -9.71
C SER A 107 12.31 6.79 -9.49
N PRO A 108 11.62 7.24 -10.56
CA PRO A 108 10.29 7.84 -10.43
C PRO A 108 9.25 6.95 -9.74
N TRP A 109 9.44 5.63 -9.74
CA TRP A 109 8.58 4.64 -9.07
C TRP A 109 9.16 4.11 -7.75
N GLU A 110 10.16 4.77 -7.17
CA GLU A 110 10.86 4.29 -5.98
C GLU A 110 9.89 3.92 -4.86
N ARG A 111 8.94 4.81 -4.53
CA ARG A 111 8.11 4.65 -3.34
C ARG A 111 6.73 5.31 -3.43
N GLN A 112 5.82 4.77 -2.63
CA GLN A 112 4.57 5.41 -2.24
C GLN A 112 4.35 5.24 -0.73
N ASN A 113 4.16 6.36 -0.03
CA ASN A 113 3.90 6.42 1.40
C ASN A 113 2.48 6.92 1.65
N GLN A 114 1.84 6.44 2.70
CA GLN A 114 0.52 6.91 3.08
C GLN A 114 0.43 7.07 4.60
N ILE A 115 -0.20 8.16 5.03
CA ILE A 115 -0.69 8.33 6.40
C ILE A 115 -2.19 8.49 6.32
N VAL A 116 -2.92 7.73 7.15
CA VAL A 116 -4.38 7.83 7.30
C VAL A 116 -4.72 8.08 8.75
N VAL A 117 -5.61 9.03 9.01
CA VAL A 117 -6.19 9.29 10.33
C VAL A 117 -7.70 9.23 10.21
N GLY A 118 -8.33 8.40 11.02
CA GLY A 118 -9.76 8.12 10.96
C GLY A 118 -10.50 8.43 12.25
N LEU A 119 -11.76 8.81 12.09
CA LEU A 119 -12.76 8.86 13.15
C LEU A 119 -14.00 8.12 12.65
N SER A 120 -14.56 7.25 13.50
CA SER A 120 -15.86 6.62 13.22
C SER A 120 -16.77 6.61 14.44
N GLY A 121 -18.07 6.54 14.18
CA GLY A 121 -19.13 6.35 15.16
C GLY A 121 -20.06 5.23 14.73
N LEU A 122 -20.13 4.16 15.52
CA LEU A 122 -21.04 3.03 15.35
C LEU A 122 -22.25 3.23 16.26
N VAL A 123 -23.39 3.54 15.64
CA VAL A 123 -24.68 3.79 16.31
C VAL A 123 -25.42 2.46 16.48
N ASN A 124 -25.85 2.17 17.72
CA ASN A 124 -26.61 0.99 18.12
C ASN A 124 -26.04 -0.34 17.59
N HIS A 125 -24.72 -0.44 17.46
CA HIS A 125 -24.03 -1.61 16.90
C HIS A 125 -24.45 -1.99 15.45
N SER A 126 -25.11 -1.09 14.70
CA SER A 126 -25.65 -1.41 13.38
C SER A 126 -25.19 -0.48 12.26
N SER A 127 -25.24 0.83 12.49
CA SER A 127 -24.94 1.85 11.46
C SER A 127 -23.66 2.58 11.81
N ARG A 128 -22.74 2.71 10.86
CA ARG A 128 -21.44 3.38 11.07
C ARG A 128 -21.35 4.61 10.19
N LEU A 129 -20.96 5.74 10.76
CA LEU A 129 -20.47 6.90 10.02
C LEU A 129 -18.97 7.03 10.26
N PHE A 130 -18.23 7.47 9.24
CA PHE A 130 -16.79 7.65 9.34
C PHE A 130 -16.28 8.83 8.52
N LEU A 131 -15.14 9.32 8.97
CA LEU A 131 -14.34 10.39 8.39
C LEU A 131 -12.89 9.93 8.37
N GLU A 132 -12.21 10.05 7.23
CA GLU A 132 -10.78 9.76 7.11
C GLU A 132 -10.08 10.92 6.43
N PHE A 133 -8.97 11.35 7.01
CA PHE A 133 -8.00 12.22 6.38
C PHE A 133 -6.82 11.37 5.95
N PHE A 134 -6.31 11.59 4.74
CA PHE A 134 -5.10 10.91 4.30
C PHE A 134 -4.14 11.86 3.58
N ARG A 135 -2.86 11.52 3.69
CA ARG A 135 -1.80 12.07 2.85
C ARG A 135 -1.08 10.91 2.18
N ALA A 136 -1.02 10.93 0.85
CA ALA A 136 -0.20 10.03 0.05
C ALA A 136 0.98 10.82 -0.53
N GLY A 137 2.19 10.27 -0.42
CA GLY A 137 3.40 10.82 -1.03
C GLY A 137 4.03 9.79 -1.95
N GLY A 138 4.30 10.15 -3.18
CA GLY A 138 4.63 9.20 -4.24
C GLY A 138 3.38 8.63 -4.91
N TYR A 139 3.52 8.27 -6.18
CA TYR A 139 2.49 7.68 -7.01
C TYR A 139 3.10 6.54 -7.83
N VAL A 140 2.67 5.32 -7.54
CA VAL A 140 3.28 4.10 -8.09
C VAL A 140 2.18 3.17 -8.63
N PRO A 141 1.61 3.48 -9.80
CA PRO A 141 0.60 2.61 -10.41
C PRO A 141 1.26 1.33 -10.95
N LEU A 142 0.86 0.17 -10.42
CA LEU A 142 1.45 -1.13 -10.76
C LEU A 142 1.55 -1.36 -12.28
N ASN A 143 0.46 -1.07 -13.01
CA ASN A 143 0.36 -1.31 -14.46
C ASN A 143 1.24 -0.37 -15.32
N PHE A 144 1.88 0.63 -14.73
CA PHE A 144 2.69 1.63 -15.44
C PHE A 144 3.98 1.95 -14.70
N LEU A 145 4.40 1.08 -13.78
CA LEU A 145 5.42 1.33 -12.77
C LEU A 145 6.68 1.99 -13.36
N SER A 146 7.43 1.23 -14.14
CA SER A 146 8.70 1.64 -14.74
C SER A 146 8.54 2.17 -16.17
N GLY A 147 7.33 2.15 -16.74
CA GLY A 147 7.06 2.68 -18.08
C GLY A 147 6.79 1.62 -19.15
N GLY A 148 7.06 1.97 -20.41
CA GLY A 148 6.90 1.08 -21.58
C GLY A 148 5.48 0.91 -22.13
N ASN A 149 4.49 1.51 -21.46
CA ASN A 149 3.08 1.51 -21.87
C ASN A 149 2.67 2.79 -22.61
N PHE A 150 3.65 3.61 -23.03
CA PHE A 150 3.47 4.88 -23.72
C PHE A 150 4.14 4.83 -25.10
N GLU A 151 3.86 5.83 -25.95
CA GLU A 151 4.56 5.98 -27.24
C GLU A 151 6.08 6.12 -27.07
N ASP A 152 6.51 6.82 -26.01
CA ASP A 152 7.91 6.87 -25.60
C ASP A 152 8.18 5.83 -24.49
N PRO A 153 8.98 4.78 -24.77
CA PRO A 153 9.27 3.73 -23.79
C PRO A 153 10.16 4.22 -22.63
N GLY A 154 10.85 5.36 -22.77
CA GLY A 154 11.65 6.00 -21.73
C GLY A 154 10.86 6.86 -20.75
N MET A 155 9.52 6.81 -20.77
CA MET A 155 8.65 7.54 -19.85
C MET A 155 7.86 6.62 -18.91
N THR A 156 7.49 7.16 -17.75
CA THR A 156 6.61 6.53 -16.77
C THR A 156 5.58 7.53 -16.23
N HIS A 157 4.43 7.03 -15.79
CA HIS A 157 3.47 7.84 -15.02
C HIS A 157 3.80 7.93 -13.53
N SER A 158 4.73 7.10 -13.05
CA SER A 158 5.12 7.10 -11.64
C SER A 158 5.86 8.38 -11.29
N ASP A 159 5.60 8.88 -10.09
CA ASP A 159 6.21 10.10 -9.56
C ASP A 159 6.39 9.98 -8.05
N HIS A 160 7.62 9.77 -7.61
CA HIS A 160 8.03 9.63 -6.21
C HIS A 160 7.97 10.93 -5.40
N ASP A 161 7.84 12.09 -6.07
CA ASP A 161 7.73 13.42 -5.47
C ASP A 161 6.29 13.93 -5.39
N SER A 162 5.34 13.22 -6.02
CA SER A 162 3.92 13.55 -5.95
C SER A 162 3.42 13.60 -4.50
N ASN A 163 2.44 14.47 -4.23
CA ASN A 163 1.91 14.67 -2.88
C ASN A 163 0.41 14.99 -2.95
N THR A 164 -0.39 14.09 -2.39
CA THR A 164 -1.85 14.19 -2.40
C THR A 164 -2.37 14.22 -0.97
N ILE A 165 -3.31 15.13 -0.70
CA ILE A 165 -4.05 15.19 0.54
C ILE A 165 -5.54 15.02 0.22
N GLY A 166 -6.23 14.19 0.98
CA GLY A 166 -7.63 13.92 0.76
C GLY A 166 -8.43 13.73 2.04
N LEU A 167 -9.75 13.83 1.87
CA LEU A 167 -10.75 13.60 2.91
C LEU A 167 -11.81 12.63 2.36
N VAL A 168 -12.15 11.61 3.13
CA VAL A 168 -13.21 10.66 2.83
C VAL A 168 -14.28 10.78 3.91
N VAL A 169 -15.53 10.89 3.50
CA VAL A 169 -16.69 10.83 4.39
C VAL A 169 -17.58 9.70 3.89
N GLY A 170 -18.01 8.83 4.80
CA GLY A 170 -18.84 7.70 4.40
C GLY A 170 -19.70 7.16 5.52
N GLY A 171 -20.59 6.24 5.14
CA GLY A 171 -21.45 5.56 6.08
C GLY A 171 -21.93 4.21 5.58
N ILE A 172 -22.10 3.28 6.51
CA ILE A 172 -22.76 2.00 6.31
C ILE A 172 -24.05 2.06 7.12
N LEU A 173 -25.19 2.02 6.44
CA LEU A 173 -26.51 2.12 7.05
C LEU A 173 -27.18 0.76 7.02
N THR A 174 -27.60 0.28 8.18
CA THR A 174 -28.51 -0.86 8.27
C THR A 174 -29.91 -0.30 8.49
N LEU A 175 -30.83 -0.61 7.56
CA LEU A 175 -32.24 -0.22 7.59
C LEU A 175 -33.09 -1.23 8.37
#